data_AF-B1YAZ9-F1
#
_entry.id   AF-B1YAZ9-F1
#
_cell.length_a   1.000
_cell.length_b   1.000
_cell.length_c   1.000
_cell.angle_alpha   90.00
_cell.angle_beta   90.00
_cell.angle_gamma   90.00
#
_symmetry.space_group_name_H-M   'P 1'
#
loop_
_entity.id
_entity.type
_entity.pdbx_description
1 polymer ?
#
loop_
_entity_poly.entity_id
_entity_poly.type
_entity_poly.pdbx_seq_one_letter_code
_entity_poly.pdbx_strand_id
1 'polypeptide(L)'
;MQKIIRGKTYIFEGELPEEAATLLEKWGKLAKKGEIAVYSIESGEIRVRKVAEGPTYSARRIHVQPTCGCVLELEELRDFEQMRVSYRVVAKKLCKEHQA
;
A
#
# COMPACT_ATOMS: atom_id res chain seq x y z
N MET A 1 20.97 -7.37 2.62
CA MET A 1 20.04 -6.88 3.66
C MET A 1 19.03 -5.94 3.00
N GLN A 2 17.74 -6.28 2.93
CA GLN A 2 16.71 -5.39 2.34
C GLN A 2 16.26 -4.35 3.39
N LYS A 3 16.22 -3.07 3.01
CA LYS A 3 15.72 -1.99 3.87
C LYS A 3 14.19 -2.11 3.98
N ILE A 4 13.70 -2.39 5.19
CA ILE A 4 12.27 -2.38 5.51
C ILE A 4 11.98 -1.05 6.22
N ILE A 5 11.10 -0.23 5.64
CA ILE A 5 10.62 0.99 6.28
C ILE A 5 9.35 0.63 7.03
N ARG A 6 9.29 0.95 8.33
CA ARG A 6 8.11 0.78 9.18
C ARG A 6 7.53 2.14 9.48
N GLY A 7 6.21 2.28 9.37
CA GLY A 7 5.53 3.54 9.62
C GLY A 7 4.05 3.36 9.91
N LYS A 8 3.42 4.48 10.26
CA LYS A 8 1.97 4.59 10.42
C LYS A 8 1.31 5.37 9.27
N THR A 9 2.12 5.97 8.40
CA THR A 9 1.66 6.77 7.28
C THR A 9 2.38 6.33 6.01
N TYR A 10 1.66 6.28 4.90
CA TYR A 10 2.22 6.04 3.57
C TYR A 10 1.58 6.99 2.55
N ILE A 11 2.38 7.42 1.58
CA ILE A 11 1.92 8.29 0.48
C ILE A 11 1.94 7.44 -0.79
N PHE A 12 0.78 7.30 -1.40
CA PHE A 12 0.60 6.70 -2.71
C PHE A 12 0.65 7.80 -3.75
N GLU A 13 1.61 7.72 -4.66
CA GLU A 13 1.83 8.68 -5.76
C GLU A 13 1.21 8.23 -7.09
N GLY A 14 0.07 7.55 -7.03
CA GLY A 14 -0.67 7.07 -8.19
C GLY A 14 -2.01 6.46 -7.80
N GLU A 15 -2.81 6.11 -8.81
CA GLU A 15 -4.16 5.58 -8.59
C GLU A 15 -4.14 4.22 -7.87
N LEU A 16 -4.87 4.16 -6.76
CA LEU A 16 -5.07 2.93 -6.00
C LEU A 16 -6.20 2.10 -6.61
N PRO A 17 -6.07 0.76 -6.69
CA PRO A 17 -7.19 -0.12 -6.96
C PRO A 17 -8.35 0.18 -6.00
N GLU A 18 -9.57 0.26 -6.52
CA GLU A 18 -10.77 0.60 -5.74
C GLU A 18 -10.89 -0.26 -4.48
N GLU A 19 -10.68 -1.56 -4.62
CA GLU A 19 -10.67 -2.52 -3.52
C GLU A 19 -9.66 -2.17 -2.42
N ALA A 20 -8.45 -1.78 -2.80
CA ALA A 20 -7.41 -1.38 -1.86
C ALA A 20 -7.82 -0.10 -1.13
N ALA A 21 -8.36 0.88 -1.88
CA ALA A 21 -8.84 2.13 -1.30
C ALA A 21 -9.93 1.90 -0.26
N THR A 22 -10.92 1.05 -0.56
CA THR A 22 -12.01 0.71 0.38
C THR A 22 -11.49 0.06 1.66
N LEU A 23 -10.53 -0.87 1.57
CA LEU A 23 -9.96 -1.51 2.75
C LEU A 23 -9.15 -0.51 3.60
N LEU A 24 -8.35 0.34 2.95
CA LEU A 24 -7.60 1.38 3.64
C LEU A 24 -8.52 2.38 4.34
N GLU A 25 -9.63 2.80 3.71
CA GLU A 25 -10.66 3.66 4.30
C GLU A 25 -11.35 3.03 5.52
N LYS A 26 -11.53 1.70 5.53
CA LYS A 26 -12.08 0.98 6.70
C LYS A 26 -11.11 0.93 7.88
N TRP A 27 -9.81 0.83 7.63
CA TRP A 27 -8.81 0.58 8.67
C TRP A 27 -8.11 1.85 9.17
N GLY A 28 -8.29 2.97 8.49
CA GLY A 28 -7.64 4.22 8.86
C GLY A 28 -8.16 5.39 8.05
N LYS A 29 -7.36 6.45 7.97
CA LYS A 29 -7.72 7.66 7.24
C LYS A 29 -7.01 7.66 5.90
N LEU A 30 -7.78 7.65 4.81
CA LEU A 30 -7.30 7.83 3.45
C LEU A 30 -7.74 9.20 2.94
N ALA A 31 -6.80 10.09 2.69
CA ALA A 31 -7.05 11.41 2.08
C ALA A 31 -6.55 11.40 0.64
N LYS A 32 -7.46 11.63 -0.32
CA LYS A 32 -7.13 11.65 -1.76
C LYS A 32 -7.11 13.09 -2.26
N LYS A 33 -6.10 13.45 -3.05
CA LYS A 33 -5.99 14.74 -3.75
C LYS A 33 -5.38 14.52 -5.13
N GLY A 34 -6.23 14.48 -6.16
CA GLY A 34 -5.79 14.09 -7.50
C GLY A 34 -5.28 12.64 -7.50
N GLU A 35 -4.13 12.41 -8.12
CA GLU A 35 -3.47 11.09 -8.19
C GLU A 35 -2.68 10.72 -6.92
N ILE A 36 -2.63 11.62 -5.93
CA ILE A 36 -1.93 11.38 -4.67
C ILE A 36 -2.94 10.97 -3.60
N ALA A 37 -2.66 9.87 -2.90
CA ALA A 37 -3.41 9.46 -1.72
C ALA A 37 -2.50 9.33 -0.50
N VAL A 38 -2.86 9.97 0.60
CA VAL A 38 -2.16 9.86 1.88
C VAL A 38 -2.97 8.94 2.79
N TYR A 39 -2.36 7.84 3.20
CA TYR A 39 -2.96 6.91 4.14
C TYR A 39 -2.26 6.98 5.49
N SER A 40 -3.05 7.02 6.56
CA SER A 40 -2.55 6.90 7.93
C SER A 40 -3.39 5.91 8.73
N ILE A 41 -2.70 5.04 9.47
CA ILE A 41 -3.30 4.09 10.41
C ILE A 41 -2.95 4.48 11.85
N GLU A 42 -3.95 4.54 12.71
CA GLU A 42 -3.74 4.90 14.12
C GLU A 42 -3.07 3.76 14.89
N SER A 43 -3.61 2.55 14.72
CA SER A 43 -3.21 1.33 15.41
C SER A 43 -2.98 0.21 14.39
N GLY A 44 -1.72 -0.20 14.25
CA GLY A 44 -1.26 -1.18 13.27
C GLY A 44 0.12 -0.82 12.75
N GLU A 45 0.51 -1.45 11.65
CA GLU A 45 1.81 -1.22 11.02
C GLU A 45 1.71 -1.20 9.50
N ILE A 46 2.44 -0.26 8.90
CA ILE A 46 2.74 -0.25 7.47
C ILE A 46 4.22 -0.60 7.30
N ARG A 47 4.51 -1.63 6.50
CA ARG A 47 5.86 -2.04 6.14
C ARG A 47 6.07 -1.91 4.65
N VAL A 48 7.17 -1.29 4.25
CA VAL A 48 7.52 -1.15 2.83
C VAL A 48 8.89 -1.77 2.61
N ARG A 49 8.97 -2.65 1.61
CA ARG A 49 10.24 -3.26 1.18
C ARG A 49 10.39 -3.17 -0.34
N LYS A 50 11.62 -2.96 -0.79
CA LYS A 50 11.96 -3.05 -2.22
C LYS A 50 12.00 -4.52 -2.63
N VAL A 51 11.29 -4.87 -3.71
CA VAL A 51 11.23 -6.26 -4.22
C VAL A 51 11.97 -6.44 -5.54
N ALA A 52 12.05 -5.40 -6.37
CA ALA A 52 12.87 -5.40 -7.57
C ALA A 52 13.30 -3.97 -7.92
N GLU A 53 14.37 -3.87 -8.69
CA GLU A 53 14.78 -2.65 -9.37
C GLU A 53 15.52 -3.04 -10.64
N GLY A 54 15.16 -2.38 -11.71
CA GLY A 54 15.86 -2.45 -12.99
C GLY A 54 16.33 -1.04 -13.40
N PRO A 55 16.94 -0.93 -14.58
CA PRO A 55 17.43 0.35 -15.09
C PRO A 55 16.31 1.38 -15.30
N THR A 56 15.09 0.92 -15.59
CA THR A 56 13.95 1.78 -15.95
C THR A 56 12.74 1.61 -15.03
N TYR A 57 12.85 0.80 -13.98
CA TYR A 57 11.74 0.61 -13.04
C TYR A 57 12.21 0.32 -11.62
N SER A 58 11.32 0.56 -10.65
CA SER A 58 11.46 0.04 -9.30
C SER A 58 10.14 -0.54 -8.81
N ALA A 59 10.22 -1.65 -8.07
CA ALA A 59 9.05 -2.29 -7.49
C ALA A 59 9.18 -2.41 -5.97
N ARG A 60 8.11 -2.08 -5.25
CA ARG A 60 8.02 -2.15 -3.80
C ARG A 60 6.81 -2.95 -3.36
N ARG A 61 6.95 -3.69 -2.27
CA ARG A 61 5.84 -4.33 -1.56
C ARG A 61 5.48 -3.49 -0.35
N ILE A 62 4.23 -3.08 -0.28
CA ILE A 62 3.63 -2.33 0.80
C ILE A 62 2.70 -3.30 1.54
N HIS A 63 3.01 -3.58 2.79
CA HIS A 63 2.24 -4.44 3.68
C HIS A 63 1.56 -3.58 4.73
N VAL A 64 0.23 -3.60 4.74
CA VAL A 64 -0.60 -2.88 5.70
C VAL A 64 -1.27 -3.89 6.61
N GLN A 65 -1.07 -3.73 7.92
CA GLN A 65 -1.63 -4.63 8.93
C GLN A 65 -2.25 -3.82 10.08
N PRO A 66 -3.57 -3.62 10.10
CA PRO A 66 -4.28 -3.12 11.27
C PRO A 66 -4.24 -4.08 12.46
N THR A 67 -4.57 -3.58 13.65
CA THR A 67 -4.60 -4.37 14.90
C THR A 67 -5.59 -5.53 14.90
N CYS A 68 -6.66 -5.47 14.10
CA CYS A 68 -7.63 -6.56 13.97
C CYS A 68 -7.05 -7.81 13.28
N GLY A 69 -5.81 -7.77 12.82
CA GLY A 69 -5.12 -8.90 12.19
C GLY A 69 -5.41 -9.07 10.71
N CYS A 70 -6.17 -8.14 10.10
CA CYS A 70 -6.26 -8.06 8.64
C CYS A 70 -4.88 -7.74 8.05
N VAL A 71 -4.68 -8.15 6.80
CA VAL A 71 -3.48 -7.90 6.02
C VAL A 71 -3.88 -7.50 4.61
N LEU A 72 -3.25 -6.45 4.09
CA LEU A 72 -3.27 -6.08 2.69
C LEU A 72 -1.84 -5.92 2.20
N GLU A 73 -1.49 -6.63 1.14
CA GLU A 73 -0.23 -6.47 0.43
C GLU A 73 -0.48 -5.85 -0.95
N LEU A 74 0.11 -4.68 -1.18
CA LEU A 74 0.13 -3.99 -2.45
C LEU A 74 1.52 -4.06 -3.05
N GLU A 75 1.61 -4.26 -4.36
CA GLU A 75 2.82 -3.98 -5.09
C GLU A 75 2.70 -2.64 -5.80
N GLU A 76 3.66 -1.76 -5.53
CA GLU A 76 3.92 -0.54 -6.26
C GLU A 76 4.91 -0.86 -7.37
N LEU A 77 4.57 -0.50 -8.60
CA LEU A 77 5.49 -0.47 -9.73
C LEU A 77 5.63 0.98 -10.20
N ARG A 78 6.86 1.49 -10.14
CA ARG A 78 7.24 2.78 -10.70
C ARG A 78 8.04 2.56 -11.97
N ASP A 79 7.49 3.02 -13.09
CA ASP A 79 8.10 3.04 -14.40
C ASP A 79 8.71 4.44 -14.63
N PHE A 80 10.03 4.50 -14.78
CA PHE A 80 10.76 5.75 -14.97
C PHE A 80 10.72 6.25 -16.41
N GLU A 81 10.46 5.38 -17.39
CA GLU A 81 10.33 5.76 -18.80
C GLU A 81 8.98 6.42 -19.07
N GLN A 82 7.91 5.85 -18.49
CA GLN A 82 6.54 6.38 -18.63
C GLN A 82 6.18 7.40 -17.56
N MET A 83 7.07 7.67 -16.60
CA MET A 83 6.82 8.52 -15.43
C MET A 83 5.53 8.15 -14.69
N ARG A 84 5.25 6.85 -14.56
CA ARG A 84 3.99 6.34 -14.01
C ARG A 84 4.22 5.48 -12.78
N VAL A 85 3.35 5.64 -11.78
CA VAL A 85 3.26 4.74 -10.63
C VAL A 85 1.94 3.99 -10.71
N SER A 86 1.99 2.68 -10.51
CA SER A 86 0.82 1.81 -10.50
C SER A 86 0.84 0.91 -9.27
N TYR A 87 -0.34 0.55 -8.79
CA TYR A 87 -0.50 -0.34 -7.64
C TYR A 87 -1.36 -1.53 -8.01
N ARG A 88 -0.99 -2.70 -7.49
CA ARG A 88 -1.81 -3.92 -7.59
C ARG A 88 -1.93 -4.61 -6.26
N VAL A 89 -3.11 -5.16 -5.97
CA VAL A 89 -3.30 -6.05 -4.83
C VAL A 89 -2.62 -7.37 -5.15
N VAL A 90 -1.71 -7.80 -4.26
CA VAL A 90 -1.02 -9.10 -4.42
C VAL A 90 -1.55 -10.13 -3.44
N ALA A 91 -1.88 -9.70 -2.23
CA ALA A 91 -2.52 -10.55 -1.26
C ALA A 91 -3.43 -9.74 -0.34
N LYS A 92 -4.49 -10.38 0.15
CA LYS A 92 -5.30 -9.85 1.23
C LYS A 92 -5.72 -11.00 2.14
N LYS A 93 -5.80 -10.72 3.43
CA LYS A 93 -6.36 -11.61 4.44
C LYS A 93 -7.21 -10.77 5.37
N LEU A 94 -8.51 -11.06 5.41
CA LEU A 94 -9.45 -10.33 6.25
C LEU A 94 -9.77 -11.16 7.49
N CYS A 95 -9.92 -10.50 8.64
CA CYS A 95 -10.48 -11.14 9.84
C CYS A 95 -11.99 -11.38 9.63
N LYS A 96 -12.60 -12.22 10.48
CA LYS A 96 -14.02 -12.58 10.37
C LYS A 96 -14.96 -11.36 10.32
N GLU A 97 -14.62 -10.31 11.07
CA GLU A 97 -15.41 -9.07 11.13
C GLU A 97 -15.35 -8.25 9.83
N HIS A 98 -14.29 -8.40 9.04
CA HIS A 98 -14.09 -7.66 7.78
C HIS A 98 -14.33 -8.52 6.53
N GLN A 99 -14.60 -9.82 6.69
CA GLN A 99 -15.02 -10.72 5.62
C GLN A 99 -16.52 -10.57 5.28
N ALA A 100 -17.31 -10.09 6.24
CA ALA A 100 -18.75 -9.94 6.16
C ALA A 100 -19.19 -8.65 5.44
#